data_AF-A0A7C5KUX8-F1
#
_entry.id   AF-A0A7C5KUX8-F1
#
_cell.length_a   1.000
_cell.length_b   1.000
_cell.length_c   1.000
_cell.angle_alpha   90.00
_cell.angle_beta   90.00
_cell.angle_gamma   90.00
#
_symmetry.space_group_name_H-M   'P 1'
#
loop_
_entity.id
_entity.type
_entity.pdbx_description
1 polymer ?
#
loop_
_entity_poly.entity_id
_entity_poly.type
_entity_poly.pdbx_seq_one_letter_code
_entity_poly.pdbx_strand_id
1 'polypeptide(L)'
;RGLCPKTDDGCSERAEIWERKNVLLPYGAPVWYAFSMKLAKPVPRDRHRYLMAQWKRQILPGATTPFSPFLALRLNKGKLVFTVDTDRVPVKPLTGRRKDGCLAGETLVLDRPDDKQTRALIARQRDMAPFEWRYYNGCTTAIRVERFNDGLPSADSGWIDFVVFIRTGPRGNGKVMIFANGEHVVTVRGHIGHQGAGLGASQYFKFGPYRKGKPGLWTVLYDRFRRGPACEGVGTKELCRKTAASLK
;
A
#
# COMPACT_ATOMS: atom_id res chain seq x y z
N ARG A 1 17.94 8.71 22.14
CA ARG A 1 16.60 8.62 21.49
C ARG A 1 16.14 10.05 21.23
N GLY A 2 16.28 10.54 20.00
CA GLY A 2 15.87 11.92 19.67
C GLY A 2 14.35 12.05 19.70
N LEU A 3 13.82 12.58 20.80
CA LEU A 3 12.44 13.06 20.88
C LEU A 3 12.36 14.30 20.00
N CYS A 4 11.84 14.12 18.80
CA CYS A 4 11.65 15.22 17.87
C CYS A 4 10.43 16.06 18.31
N PRO A 5 10.52 17.40 18.32
CA PRO A 5 9.40 18.27 18.68
C PRO A 5 8.22 18.07 17.73
N LYS A 6 6.99 18.03 18.27
CA LYS A 6 5.74 17.82 17.49
C LYS A 6 5.53 18.86 16.37
N THR A 7 6.23 19.99 16.45
CA THR A 7 6.17 21.13 15.53
C THR A 7 7.17 21.07 14.39
N ASP A 8 8.13 20.14 14.41
CA ASP A 8 9.11 20.01 13.34
C ASP A 8 8.49 19.32 12.11
N ASP A 9 8.59 19.96 10.94
CA ASP A 9 8.08 19.45 9.68
C ASP A 9 8.77 18.16 9.21
N GLY A 10 9.99 17.90 9.68
CA GLY A 10 10.72 16.66 9.48
C GLY A 10 10.29 15.52 10.42
N CYS A 11 9.46 15.82 11.42
CA CYS A 11 9.11 14.88 12.47
C CYS A 11 8.21 13.75 11.97
N SER A 12 8.50 12.52 12.41
CA SER A 12 7.59 11.40 12.24
C SER A 12 7.28 10.71 13.55
N GLU A 13 6.00 10.44 13.77
CA GLU A 13 5.48 9.68 14.90
C GLU A 13 5.23 8.25 14.43
N ARG A 14 5.83 7.27 15.13
CA ARG A 14 5.77 5.85 14.76
C ARG A 14 5.60 4.98 16.00
N ALA A 15 4.59 4.12 15.99
CA ALA A 15 4.47 3.01 16.91
C ALA A 15 4.21 1.75 16.07
N GLU A 16 5.28 1.14 15.56
CA GLU A 16 5.21 0.07 14.56
C GLU A 16 5.86 -1.22 15.08
N ILE A 17 5.23 -2.35 14.78
CA ILE A 17 5.81 -3.69 14.92
C ILE A 17 6.43 -4.09 13.58
N TRP A 18 7.66 -4.58 13.62
CA TRP A 18 8.46 -4.93 12.45
C TRP A 18 8.80 -6.42 12.47
N GLU A 19 8.88 -7.02 11.29
CA GLU A 19 9.48 -8.34 11.16
C GLU A 19 10.94 -8.34 11.62
N ARG A 20 11.37 -9.41 12.30
CA ARG A 20 12.76 -9.57 12.73
C ARG A 20 13.67 -9.78 11.52
N LYS A 21 14.92 -9.33 11.60
CA LYS A 21 15.89 -9.40 10.49
C LYS A 21 16.12 -10.81 9.94
N ASN A 22 16.09 -11.83 10.80
CA ASN A 22 16.34 -13.21 10.42
C ASN A 22 15.13 -13.92 9.76
N VAL A 23 13.97 -13.26 9.67
CA VAL A 23 12.76 -13.82 9.02
C VAL A 23 12.36 -13.02 7.78
N LEU A 24 13.20 -12.09 7.32
CA LEU A 24 12.94 -11.32 6.12
C LEU A 24 13.01 -12.24 4.89
N LEU A 25 12.06 -12.05 3.97
CA LEU A 25 12.00 -12.86 2.76
C LEU A 25 12.88 -12.27 1.67
N PRO A 26 13.40 -13.09 0.73
CA PRO A 26 13.99 -12.57 -0.50
C PRO A 26 13.01 -11.64 -1.22
N TYR A 27 13.54 -10.54 -1.76
CA TYR A 27 12.78 -9.62 -2.59
C TYR A 27 12.34 -10.32 -3.88
N GLY A 28 11.06 -10.27 -4.20
CA GLY A 28 10.47 -10.99 -5.35
C GLY A 28 9.84 -12.33 -4.98
N ALA A 29 10.13 -12.87 -3.80
CA ALA A 29 9.46 -14.09 -3.34
C ALA A 29 7.95 -13.85 -3.18
N PRO A 30 7.09 -14.75 -3.70
CA PRO A 30 5.65 -14.68 -3.46
C PRO A 30 5.34 -14.96 -2.00
N VAL A 31 4.45 -14.16 -1.42
CA VAL A 31 4.08 -14.26 0.00
C VAL A 31 2.65 -13.80 0.22
N TRP A 32 1.98 -14.47 1.15
CA TRP A 32 0.68 -14.09 1.66
C TRP A 32 0.80 -13.51 3.06
N TYR A 33 0.03 -12.46 3.32
CA TYR A 33 -0.15 -11.83 4.62
C TYR A 33 -1.64 -11.82 4.97
N ALA A 34 -1.96 -12.01 6.25
CA ALA A 34 -3.28 -11.74 6.79
C ALA A 34 -3.17 -11.00 8.11
N PHE A 35 -4.08 -10.07 8.37
CA PHE A 35 -4.20 -9.38 9.64
C PHE A 35 -5.57 -8.71 9.76
N SER A 36 -6.03 -8.54 10.99
CA SER A 36 -7.22 -7.77 11.32
C SER A 36 -6.81 -6.37 11.77
N MET A 37 -7.53 -5.35 11.35
CA MET A 37 -7.28 -3.95 11.73
C MET A 37 -8.58 -3.26 12.13
N LYS A 38 -8.52 -2.42 13.17
CA LYS A 38 -9.61 -1.52 13.54
C LYS A 38 -9.08 -0.14 13.88
N LEU A 39 -9.72 0.90 13.36
CA LEU A 39 -9.48 2.28 13.79
C LEU A 39 -10.39 2.59 14.98
N ALA A 40 -9.81 2.99 16.11
CA ALA A 40 -10.61 3.47 17.23
C ALA A 40 -11.04 4.92 16.98
N LYS A 41 -12.14 5.33 17.63
CA LYS A 41 -12.61 6.71 17.55
C LYS A 41 -11.68 7.63 18.38
N PRO A 42 -11.46 8.88 17.95
CA PRO A 42 -11.88 9.45 16.68
C PRO A 42 -11.01 8.95 15.51
N VAL A 43 -11.64 8.67 14.36
CA VAL A 43 -10.92 8.38 13.11
C VAL A 43 -10.45 9.70 12.50
N PRO A 44 -9.16 9.89 12.19
CA PRO A 44 -8.67 11.13 11.59
C PRO A 44 -9.41 11.47 10.28
N ARG A 45 -9.91 12.70 10.17
CA ARG A 45 -10.68 13.17 8.99
C ARG A 45 -9.96 14.21 8.15
N ASP A 46 -8.76 14.62 8.54
CA ASP A 46 -7.96 15.60 7.81
C ASP A 46 -7.06 14.96 6.74
N ARG A 47 -6.48 15.82 5.91
CA ARG A 47 -5.48 15.44 4.90
C ARG A 47 -4.10 15.47 5.54
N HIS A 48 -3.59 14.30 5.90
CA HIS A 48 -2.26 14.14 6.47
C HIS A 48 -1.64 12.80 6.07
N ARG A 49 -0.34 12.63 6.33
CA ARG A 49 0.34 11.35 6.07
C ARG A 49 -0.01 10.37 7.18
N TYR A 50 -0.98 9.49 6.93
CA TYR A 50 -1.33 8.37 7.82
C TYR A 50 -1.07 7.03 7.14
N LEU A 51 -0.26 6.17 7.74
CA LEU A 51 0.03 4.81 7.29
C LEU A 51 -0.27 3.82 8.41
N MET A 52 -0.87 2.68 8.08
CA MET A 52 -1.23 1.62 9.04
C MET A 52 -0.47 0.32 8.76
N ALA A 53 -0.21 0.01 7.49
CA ALA A 53 0.52 -1.19 7.11
C ALA A 53 1.42 -0.89 5.92
N GLN A 54 2.63 -1.43 5.90
CA GLN A 54 3.65 -1.10 4.91
C GLN A 54 4.51 -2.32 4.58
N TRP A 55 4.76 -2.52 3.29
CA TRP A 55 5.74 -3.49 2.80
C TRP A 55 6.87 -2.75 2.11
N LYS A 56 8.10 -3.07 2.51
CA LYS A 56 9.30 -2.35 2.08
C LYS A 56 10.34 -3.34 1.59
N ARG A 57 11.14 -2.90 0.61
CA ARG A 57 12.43 -3.51 0.35
C ARG A 57 13.42 -3.00 1.38
N GLN A 58 14.37 -3.85 1.78
CA GLN A 58 15.47 -3.44 2.64
C GLN A 58 16.23 -2.28 1.99
N ILE A 59 16.47 -1.22 2.75
CA ILE A 59 17.29 -0.08 2.33
C ILE A 59 18.59 -0.20 3.10
N LEU A 60 19.70 -0.28 2.39
CA LEU A 60 21.04 -0.40 2.96
C LEU A 60 21.57 0.97 3.38
N PRO A 61 22.50 1.04 4.35
CA PRO A 61 23.24 2.27 4.64
C PRO A 61 23.85 2.86 3.37
N GLY A 62 23.80 4.18 3.23
CA GLY A 62 24.32 4.91 2.05
C GLY A 62 23.35 5.04 0.88
N ALA A 63 22.14 4.46 0.95
CA ALA A 63 21.10 4.73 -0.03
C ALA A 63 20.70 6.23 -0.02
N THR A 64 20.84 6.89 -1.16
CA THR A 64 20.52 8.33 -1.31
C THR A 64 19.08 8.58 -1.77
N THR A 65 18.42 7.56 -2.33
CA THR A 65 17.03 7.69 -2.81
C THR A 65 16.05 7.40 -1.66
N PRO A 66 15.04 8.25 -1.43
CA PRO A 66 14.06 8.07 -0.36
C PRO A 66 12.98 7.04 -0.76
N PHE A 67 13.35 5.75 -0.83
CA PHE A 67 12.44 4.70 -1.27
C PHE A 67 11.22 4.57 -0.37
N SER A 68 10.05 4.68 -0.99
CA SER A 68 8.75 4.49 -0.34
C SER A 68 8.52 3.00 -0.03
N PRO A 69 7.52 2.67 0.79
CA PRO A 69 6.98 1.32 0.79
C PRO A 69 6.45 0.98 -0.61
N PHE A 70 6.78 -0.21 -1.11
CA PHE A 70 6.29 -0.65 -2.42
C PHE A 70 4.80 -1.02 -2.39
N LEU A 71 4.26 -1.30 -1.20
CA LEU A 71 2.84 -1.42 -0.92
C LEU A 71 2.54 -0.75 0.42
N ALA A 72 1.45 0.00 0.51
CA ALA A 72 1.03 0.63 1.77
C ALA A 72 -0.49 0.71 1.89
N LEU A 73 -1.00 0.43 3.08
CA LEU A 73 -2.33 0.80 3.55
C LEU A 73 -2.28 2.15 4.25
N ARG A 74 -3.08 3.10 3.78
CA ARG A 74 -3.05 4.51 4.20
C ARG A 74 -4.45 5.03 4.50
N LEU A 75 -4.51 6.13 5.24
CA LEU A 75 -5.75 6.84 5.56
C LEU A 75 -5.65 8.25 4.98
N ASN A 76 -6.65 8.67 4.22
CA ASN A 76 -6.74 10.02 3.70
C ASN A 76 -8.15 10.55 3.94
N LYS A 77 -8.29 11.64 4.70
CA LYS A 77 -9.59 12.22 5.05
C LYS A 77 -10.59 11.20 5.64
N GLY A 78 -10.10 10.29 6.47
CA GLY A 78 -10.92 9.22 7.07
C GLY A 78 -11.28 8.08 6.13
N LYS A 79 -10.68 8.01 4.94
CA LYS A 79 -10.91 6.95 3.94
C LYS A 79 -9.69 6.07 3.77
N LEU A 80 -9.90 4.74 3.75
CA LEU A 80 -8.84 3.77 3.51
C LEU A 80 -8.41 3.78 2.04
N VAL A 81 -7.11 3.65 1.79
CA VAL A 81 -6.54 3.49 0.45
C VAL A 81 -5.34 2.56 0.48
N PHE A 82 -5.19 1.75 -0.56
CA PHE A 82 -3.95 1.03 -0.84
C PHE A 82 -3.22 1.69 -2.01
N THR A 83 -1.89 1.77 -1.89
CA THR A 83 -1.03 2.24 -2.97
C THR A 83 0.10 1.26 -3.25
N VAL A 84 0.48 1.18 -4.51
CA VAL A 84 1.74 0.58 -4.95
C VAL A 84 2.70 1.68 -5.36
N ASP A 85 3.96 1.57 -4.93
CA ASP A 85 5.03 2.45 -5.39
C ASP A 85 6.05 1.62 -6.19
N THR A 86 6.62 2.25 -7.22
CA THR A 86 7.70 1.69 -8.03
C THR A 86 8.71 2.78 -8.38
N ASP A 87 9.85 2.39 -8.97
CA ASP A 87 10.75 3.36 -9.59
C ASP A 87 10.01 4.13 -10.69
N ARG A 88 10.44 5.35 -11.01
CA ARG A 88 9.69 6.19 -11.94
C ARG A 88 9.48 5.50 -13.28
N VAL A 89 8.21 5.36 -13.67
CA VAL A 89 7.78 4.81 -14.98
C VAL A 89 7.21 5.93 -15.85
N PRO A 90 7.01 5.72 -17.16
CA PRO A 90 6.32 6.70 -17.99
C PRO A 90 4.92 7.04 -17.45
N VAL A 91 4.66 8.34 -17.28
CA VAL A 91 3.36 8.88 -16.85
C VAL A 91 2.83 9.84 -17.90
N LYS A 92 1.54 9.71 -18.22
CA LYS A 92 0.79 10.65 -19.08
C LYS A 92 0.00 11.61 -18.19
N PRO A 93 0.12 12.94 -18.38
CA PRO A 93 -0.58 13.90 -17.52
C PRO A 93 -2.11 13.82 -17.69
N LEU A 94 -2.85 14.29 -16.67
CA LEU A 94 -4.31 14.42 -16.70
C LEU A 94 -4.75 15.62 -17.55
N THR A 95 -4.47 15.59 -18.84
CA THR A 95 -4.85 16.63 -19.81
C THR A 95 -5.55 16.03 -21.03
N GLY A 96 -6.25 16.88 -21.80
CA GLY A 96 -6.97 16.46 -23.01
C GLY A 96 -7.95 15.33 -22.71
N ARG A 97 -7.81 14.18 -23.38
CA ARG A 97 -8.63 12.97 -23.15
C ARG A 97 -8.56 12.41 -21.73
N ARG A 98 -7.61 12.86 -20.90
CA ARG A 98 -7.43 12.43 -19.50
C ARG A 98 -7.83 13.49 -18.47
N LYS A 99 -8.48 14.58 -18.89
CA LYS A 99 -8.87 15.69 -17.98
C LYS A 99 -9.75 15.21 -16.80
N ASP A 100 -10.61 14.22 -17.06
CA ASP A 100 -11.56 13.68 -16.08
C ASP A 100 -11.15 12.29 -15.56
N GLY A 101 -9.94 11.82 -15.85
CA GLY A 101 -9.43 10.52 -15.40
C GLY A 101 -8.61 9.75 -16.43
N CYS A 102 -8.21 8.54 -16.04
CA CYS A 102 -7.40 7.68 -16.87
C CYS A 102 -8.21 6.92 -17.93
N LEU A 103 -7.59 6.64 -19.07
CA LEU A 103 -8.22 5.86 -20.12
C LEU A 103 -8.34 4.39 -19.72
N ALA A 104 -9.15 3.62 -20.45
CA ALA A 104 -9.32 2.20 -20.20
C ALA A 104 -7.97 1.46 -20.12
N GLY A 105 -7.83 0.63 -19.08
CA GLY A 105 -6.61 -0.08 -18.74
C GLY A 105 -5.56 0.75 -18.01
N GLU A 106 -5.55 2.08 -18.11
CA GLU A 106 -4.57 2.91 -17.40
C GLU A 106 -4.89 3.02 -15.90
N THR A 107 -3.85 3.22 -15.10
CA THR A 107 -3.97 3.41 -13.65
C THR A 107 -3.64 4.84 -13.27
N LEU A 108 -4.45 5.42 -12.37
CA LEU A 108 -4.22 6.74 -11.79
C LEU A 108 -2.99 6.74 -10.89
N VAL A 109 -2.02 7.62 -11.19
CA VAL A 109 -0.73 7.71 -10.52
C VAL A 109 -0.33 9.13 -10.13
N LEU A 110 0.45 9.22 -9.07
CA LEU A 110 1.22 10.39 -8.68
C LEU A 110 2.63 10.16 -9.23
N ASP A 111 3.02 10.96 -10.22
CA ASP A 111 4.41 11.07 -10.68
C ASP A 111 5.22 11.89 -9.67
N ARG A 112 6.36 11.34 -9.23
CA ARG A 112 7.26 11.96 -8.24
C ARG A 112 8.66 12.00 -8.84
N PRO A 113 8.93 12.96 -9.76
CA PRO A 113 10.22 13.06 -10.43
C PRO A 113 11.38 13.24 -9.45
N ASP A 114 11.22 14.08 -8.43
CA ASP A 114 12.26 14.39 -7.44
C ASP A 114 12.63 13.17 -6.60
N ASP A 115 11.63 12.35 -6.26
CA ASP A 115 11.81 11.09 -5.53
C ASP A 115 12.19 9.91 -6.44
N LYS A 116 12.23 10.13 -7.77
CA LYS A 116 12.44 9.12 -8.82
C LYS A 116 11.48 7.93 -8.69
N GLN A 117 10.22 8.20 -8.36
CA GLN A 117 9.21 7.18 -8.07
C GLN A 117 7.87 7.48 -8.73
N THR A 118 7.08 6.44 -8.94
CA THR A 118 5.66 6.57 -9.33
C THR A 118 4.81 5.83 -8.31
N ARG A 119 3.72 6.46 -7.84
CA ARG A 119 2.77 5.86 -6.90
C ARG A 119 1.41 5.68 -7.55
N ALA A 120 0.90 4.46 -7.57
CA ALA A 120 -0.42 4.11 -8.07
C ALA A 120 -1.46 4.00 -6.95
N LEU A 121 -2.66 4.53 -7.21
CA LEU A 121 -3.85 4.26 -6.39
C LEU A 121 -4.47 2.92 -6.82
N ILE A 122 -4.29 1.88 -6.00
CA ILE A 122 -4.72 0.53 -6.40
C ILE A 122 -6.07 0.15 -5.78
N ALA A 123 -6.39 0.61 -4.57
CA ALA A 123 -7.70 0.45 -3.97
C ALA A 123 -8.05 1.67 -3.13
N ARG A 124 -9.34 1.97 -3.05
CA ARG A 124 -9.91 3.05 -2.27
C ARG A 124 -11.14 2.54 -1.53
N GLN A 125 -11.48 3.19 -0.43
CA GLN A 125 -12.77 2.99 0.23
C GLN A 125 -13.90 3.23 -0.77
N ARG A 126 -14.97 2.42 -0.67
CA ARG A 126 -16.09 2.40 -1.63
C ARG A 126 -16.67 3.78 -1.95
N ASP A 127 -16.88 4.58 -0.92
CA ASP A 127 -17.49 5.92 -1.00
C ASP A 127 -16.49 7.07 -1.20
N MET A 128 -15.22 6.77 -1.44
CA MET A 128 -14.20 7.79 -1.72
C MET A 128 -14.13 8.08 -3.22
N ALA A 129 -14.30 9.33 -3.65
CA ALA A 129 -14.16 9.66 -5.07
C ALA A 129 -12.69 9.51 -5.53
N PRO A 130 -12.40 9.04 -6.77
CA PRO A 130 -11.02 8.85 -7.25
C PRO A 130 -10.14 10.11 -7.12
N PHE A 131 -10.72 11.29 -7.36
CA PHE A 131 -10.01 12.58 -7.32
C PHE A 131 -9.96 13.22 -5.93
N GLU A 132 -10.61 12.64 -4.93
CA GLU A 132 -10.62 13.20 -3.57
C GLU A 132 -9.22 13.22 -2.95
N TRP A 133 -8.37 12.29 -3.37
CA TRP A 133 -6.94 12.29 -3.06
C TRP A 133 -6.16 13.01 -4.16
N ARG A 134 -6.39 14.32 -4.31
CA ARG A 134 -5.82 15.25 -5.34
C ARG A 134 -4.28 15.29 -5.53
N TYR A 135 -3.51 14.33 -5.01
CA TYR A 135 -2.10 14.20 -5.33
C TYR A 135 -1.86 13.47 -6.67
N TYR A 136 -2.85 12.77 -7.22
CA TYR A 136 -2.67 12.08 -8.50
C TYR A 136 -2.71 13.07 -9.66
N ASN A 137 -1.68 13.04 -10.51
CA ASN A 137 -1.42 14.01 -11.56
C ASN A 137 -1.23 13.37 -12.94
N GLY A 138 -1.33 12.05 -13.05
CA GLY A 138 -1.23 11.36 -14.32
C GLY A 138 -1.73 9.94 -14.31
N CYS A 139 -1.51 9.27 -15.44
CA CYS A 139 -1.92 7.91 -15.70
C CYS A 139 -0.74 7.10 -16.25
N THR A 140 -0.68 5.81 -15.94
CA THR A 140 0.34 4.91 -16.50
C THR A 140 -0.28 3.60 -16.97
N THR A 141 0.37 2.97 -17.94
CA THR A 141 0.10 1.61 -18.41
C THR A 141 1.02 0.57 -17.76
N ALA A 142 2.07 1.01 -17.08
CA ALA A 142 3.07 0.15 -16.44
C ALA A 142 2.53 -0.58 -15.20
N ILE A 143 1.42 -0.10 -14.63
CA ILE A 143 0.69 -0.72 -13.55
C ILE A 143 -0.75 -0.87 -14.03
N ARG A 144 -1.31 -2.06 -13.91
CA ARG A 144 -2.68 -2.38 -14.28
C ARG A 144 -3.46 -2.80 -13.04
N VAL A 145 -4.63 -2.22 -12.86
CA VAL A 145 -5.51 -2.42 -11.71
C VAL A 145 -6.82 -3.02 -12.19
N GLU A 146 -7.13 -4.22 -11.73
CA GLU A 146 -8.37 -4.95 -12.01
C GLU A 146 -9.19 -5.00 -10.72
N ARG A 147 -10.39 -4.41 -10.73
CA ARG A 147 -11.27 -4.30 -9.55
C ARG A 147 -12.36 -5.36 -9.61
N PHE A 148 -12.64 -5.98 -8.47
CA PHE A 148 -13.62 -7.08 -8.36
C PHE A 148 -14.83 -6.72 -7.49
N ASN A 149 -14.77 -5.58 -6.78
CA ASN A 149 -15.89 -5.01 -6.05
C ASN A 149 -15.79 -3.46 -6.04
N ASP A 150 -16.70 -2.79 -5.33
CA ASP A 150 -16.75 -1.32 -5.31
C ASP A 150 -15.65 -0.67 -4.44
N GLY A 151 -14.82 -1.44 -3.73
CA GLY A 151 -13.69 -0.93 -2.95
C GLY A 151 -13.57 -1.49 -1.54
N LEU A 152 -12.76 -0.81 -0.73
CA LEU A 152 -12.48 -1.18 0.66
C LEU A 152 -13.68 -0.84 1.57
N PRO A 153 -13.89 -1.59 2.68
CA PRO A 153 -14.85 -1.24 3.72
C PRO A 153 -14.59 0.13 4.33
N SER A 154 -15.59 0.70 5.02
CA SER A 154 -15.41 1.97 5.70
C SER A 154 -14.35 1.87 6.80
N ALA A 155 -13.50 2.89 6.91
CA ALA A 155 -12.47 3.00 7.95
C ALA A 155 -13.02 2.86 9.38
N ASP A 156 -14.29 3.23 9.60
CA ASP A 156 -14.99 3.18 10.90
C ASP A 156 -15.97 2.00 11.03
N SER A 157 -15.96 1.05 10.10
CA SER A 157 -16.86 -0.13 10.10
C SER A 157 -16.55 -1.18 11.17
N GLY A 158 -15.51 -0.98 11.99
CA GLY A 158 -15.08 -1.91 13.02
C GLY A 158 -13.81 -2.67 12.63
N TRP A 159 -13.79 -3.98 12.90
CA TRP A 159 -12.68 -4.84 12.49
C TRP A 159 -12.76 -5.12 11.00
N ILE A 160 -11.64 -4.95 10.30
CA ILE A 160 -11.48 -5.27 8.89
C ILE A 160 -10.41 -6.34 8.78
N ASP A 161 -10.78 -7.49 8.20
CA ASP A 161 -9.86 -8.60 7.94
C ASP A 161 -9.23 -8.43 6.56
N PHE A 162 -7.93 -8.18 6.52
CA PHE A 162 -7.17 -8.09 5.28
C PHE A 162 -6.45 -9.41 4.99
N VAL A 163 -6.51 -9.84 3.73
CA VAL A 163 -5.59 -10.84 3.18
C VAL A 163 -4.93 -10.25 1.94
N VAL A 164 -3.61 -10.34 1.87
CA VAL A 164 -2.80 -9.69 0.84
C VAL A 164 -1.80 -10.68 0.27
N PHE A 165 -1.88 -10.92 -1.03
CA PHE A 165 -0.82 -11.59 -1.78
C PHE A 165 0.13 -10.56 -2.38
N ILE A 166 1.43 -10.85 -2.33
CA ILE A 166 2.47 -10.01 -2.91
C ILE A 166 3.49 -10.89 -3.62
N ARG A 167 3.77 -10.53 -4.87
CA ARG A 167 5.00 -10.88 -5.58
C ARG A 167 5.52 -9.59 -6.20
N THR A 168 6.61 -9.04 -5.68
CA THR A 168 7.21 -7.83 -6.25
C THR A 168 7.83 -8.14 -7.61
N GLY A 169 7.95 -7.09 -8.44
CA GLY A 169 8.41 -7.21 -9.82
C GLY A 169 8.66 -5.83 -10.38
N PRO A 170 9.79 -5.18 -10.01
CA PRO A 170 10.06 -3.79 -10.38
C PRO A 170 10.20 -3.59 -11.91
N ARG A 171 10.31 -4.68 -12.67
CA ARG A 171 10.43 -4.68 -14.14
C ARG A 171 9.14 -5.10 -14.88
N GLY A 172 8.00 -5.18 -14.18
CA GLY A 172 6.71 -5.39 -14.84
C GLY A 172 6.03 -6.74 -14.60
N ASN A 173 6.68 -7.71 -13.94
CA ASN A 173 6.10 -9.04 -13.66
C ASN A 173 5.49 -9.17 -12.25
N GLY A 174 5.34 -8.05 -11.55
CA GLY A 174 4.79 -8.00 -10.20
C GLY A 174 3.30 -8.31 -10.17
N LYS A 175 2.84 -8.85 -9.03
CA LYS A 175 1.43 -9.10 -8.76
C LYS A 175 1.10 -8.80 -7.30
N VAL A 176 0.01 -8.09 -7.06
CA VAL A 176 -0.59 -7.90 -5.72
C VAL A 176 -2.06 -8.25 -5.78
N MET A 177 -2.58 -8.96 -4.79
CA MET A 177 -4.01 -9.19 -4.64
C MET A 177 -4.42 -8.73 -3.24
N ILE A 178 -5.55 -8.04 -3.14
CA ILE A 178 -6.06 -7.52 -1.87
C ILE A 178 -7.47 -8.02 -1.67
N PHE A 179 -7.68 -8.59 -0.48
CA PHE A 179 -8.96 -8.99 0.02
C PHE A 179 -9.28 -8.21 1.30
N ALA A 180 -10.54 -7.85 1.47
CA ALA A 180 -11.05 -7.23 2.68
C ALA A 180 -12.36 -7.91 3.07
N ASN A 181 -12.47 -8.37 4.32
CA ASN A 181 -13.64 -9.08 4.85
C ASN A 181 -14.08 -10.27 3.96
N GLY A 182 -13.13 -10.99 3.39
CA GLY A 182 -13.38 -12.15 2.52
C GLY A 182 -13.72 -11.82 1.06
N GLU A 183 -13.90 -10.55 0.72
CA GLU A 183 -14.15 -10.09 -0.65
C GLU A 183 -12.84 -9.80 -1.39
N HIS A 184 -12.74 -10.23 -2.66
CA HIS A 184 -11.64 -9.84 -3.54
C HIS A 184 -11.87 -8.39 -3.97
N VAL A 185 -10.96 -7.49 -3.60
CA VAL A 185 -11.09 -6.06 -3.90
C VAL A 185 -10.40 -5.74 -5.21
N VAL A 186 -9.14 -6.16 -5.34
CA VAL A 186 -8.31 -5.80 -6.49
C VAL A 186 -7.23 -6.83 -6.75
N THR A 187 -6.92 -7.04 -8.04
CA THR A 187 -5.64 -7.58 -8.49
C THR A 187 -4.86 -6.49 -9.23
N VAL A 188 -3.59 -6.34 -8.89
CA VAL A 188 -2.65 -5.41 -9.53
C VAL A 188 -1.57 -6.20 -10.21
N ARG A 189 -1.22 -5.84 -11.44
CA ARG A 189 -0.10 -6.42 -12.20
C ARG A 189 0.78 -5.31 -12.76
N GLY A 190 2.05 -5.62 -13.06
CA GLY A 190 2.98 -4.68 -13.67
C GLY A 190 4.18 -4.35 -12.79
N HIS A 191 4.64 -3.10 -12.85
CA HIS A 191 5.79 -2.61 -12.10
C HIS A 191 5.43 -2.45 -10.62
N ILE A 192 5.96 -3.31 -9.77
CA ILE A 192 5.69 -3.30 -8.32
C ILE A 192 7.02 -3.31 -7.55
N GLY A 193 7.28 -2.20 -6.84
CA GLY A 193 8.46 -1.97 -6.04
C GLY A 193 9.68 -1.46 -6.81
N HIS A 194 10.84 -1.56 -6.16
CA HIS A 194 12.03 -0.77 -6.49
C HIS A 194 13.24 -1.63 -6.81
N GLN A 195 14.08 -1.16 -7.73
CA GLN A 195 15.37 -1.75 -8.10
C GLN A 195 16.54 -0.76 -8.11
N GLY A 196 16.35 0.45 -7.57
CA GLY A 196 17.41 1.46 -7.48
C GLY A 196 18.57 1.10 -6.53
N ALA A 197 19.64 1.88 -6.62
CA ALA A 197 20.87 1.67 -5.85
C ALA A 197 20.64 1.80 -4.33
N GLY A 198 21.45 1.07 -3.54
CA GLY A 198 21.34 1.06 -2.08
C GLY A 198 20.20 0.19 -1.53
N LEU A 199 19.58 -0.66 -2.34
CA LEU A 199 18.55 -1.61 -1.92
C LEU A 199 19.14 -3.01 -1.65
N GLY A 200 18.73 -3.61 -0.54
CA GLY A 200 19.14 -4.95 -0.13
C GLY A 200 18.39 -6.05 -0.89
N ALA A 201 18.75 -7.31 -0.60
CA ALA A 201 18.16 -8.49 -1.22
C ALA A 201 16.81 -8.90 -0.60
N SER A 202 16.41 -8.31 0.53
CA SER A 202 15.23 -8.74 1.29
C SER A 202 14.08 -7.74 1.25
N GLN A 203 12.87 -8.24 1.52
CA GLN A 203 11.68 -7.46 1.84
C GLN A 203 11.22 -7.71 3.27
N TYR A 204 10.47 -6.75 3.80
CA TYR A 204 9.90 -6.83 5.12
C TYR A 204 8.55 -6.12 5.19
N PHE A 205 7.75 -6.57 6.16
CA PHE A 205 6.47 -6.00 6.52
C PHE A 205 6.55 -5.31 7.89
N LYS A 206 5.71 -4.29 8.05
CA LYS A 206 5.44 -3.65 9.33
C LYS A 206 4.01 -3.11 9.36
N PHE A 207 3.42 -3.12 10.54
CA PHE A 207 2.16 -2.42 10.80
C PHE A 207 2.25 -1.59 12.07
N GLY A 208 1.33 -0.66 12.21
CA GLY A 208 1.27 0.29 13.31
C GLY A 208 1.01 1.70 12.80
N PRO A 209 0.48 2.60 13.64
CA PRO A 209 0.33 3.99 13.26
C PRO A 209 1.68 4.64 12.93
N TYR A 210 1.78 5.14 11.70
CA TYR A 210 2.86 6.00 11.25
C TYR A 210 2.27 7.28 10.66
N ARG A 211 2.66 8.44 11.22
CA ARG A 211 2.32 9.75 10.65
C ARG A 211 3.46 10.76 10.66
N LYS A 212 3.31 11.85 9.91
CA LYS A 212 4.08 13.08 10.17
C LYS A 212 3.62 13.67 11.52
N GLY A 213 4.50 14.37 12.24
CA GLY A 213 4.18 14.96 13.55
C GLY A 213 2.90 15.78 13.52
N LYS A 214 1.99 15.57 14.49
CA LYS A 214 0.74 16.33 14.60
C LYS A 214 0.09 16.17 16.00
N PRO A 215 -0.54 17.21 16.56
CA PRO A 215 -1.43 17.07 17.71
C PRO A 215 -2.62 16.11 17.47
N GLY A 216 -3.17 15.60 18.56
CA GLY A 216 -4.37 14.75 18.56
C GLY A 216 -4.08 13.26 18.63
N LEU A 217 -5.07 12.51 19.12
CA LEU A 217 -5.01 11.06 19.26
C LEU A 217 -5.41 10.35 17.97
N TRP A 218 -4.70 9.28 17.66
CA TRP A 218 -5.08 8.32 16.63
C TRP A 218 -4.66 6.94 17.10
N THR A 219 -5.62 6.03 17.18
CA THR A 219 -5.39 4.67 17.66
C THR A 219 -5.77 3.67 16.58
N VAL A 220 -4.85 2.73 16.33
CA VAL A 220 -5.06 1.60 15.43
C VAL A 220 -4.83 0.32 16.23
N LEU A 221 -5.80 -0.57 16.18
CA LEU A 221 -5.76 -1.89 16.79
C LEU A 221 -5.46 -2.93 15.72
N TYR A 222 -4.65 -3.92 16.06
CA TYR A 222 -4.30 -5.03 15.17
C TYR A 222 -4.53 -6.36 15.89
N ASP A 223 -4.91 -7.38 15.14
CA ASP A 223 -5.06 -8.75 15.64
C ASP A 223 -4.78 -9.77 14.51
N ARG A 224 -4.60 -11.05 14.87
CA ARG A 224 -4.53 -12.21 13.96
C ARG A 224 -3.54 -12.08 12.81
N PHE A 225 -2.38 -11.49 13.06
CA PHE A 225 -1.32 -11.44 12.05
C PHE A 225 -0.85 -12.86 11.68
N ARG A 226 -0.81 -13.15 10.38
CA ARG A 226 -0.28 -14.38 9.80
C ARG A 226 0.49 -14.06 8.53
N ARG A 227 1.50 -14.86 8.23
CA ARG A 227 2.27 -14.79 6.99
C ARG A 227 2.66 -16.19 6.55
N GLY A 228 2.55 -16.48 5.26
CA GLY A 228 2.90 -17.80 4.72
C GLY A 228 3.14 -17.78 3.21
N PRO A 229 3.72 -18.85 2.66
CA PRO A 229 3.96 -18.98 1.22
C PRO A 229 2.68 -19.33 0.43
N ALA A 230 1.66 -19.88 1.09
CA ALA A 230 0.43 -20.35 0.49
C ALA A 230 -0.80 -19.65 1.11
N CYS A 231 -1.86 -19.50 0.32
CA CYS A 231 -3.09 -18.86 0.78
C CYS A 231 -3.70 -19.63 1.95
N GLU A 232 -3.69 -20.96 1.88
CA GLU A 232 -4.26 -21.88 2.86
C GLU A 232 -3.65 -21.69 4.26
N GLY A 233 -2.42 -21.19 4.33
CA GLY A 233 -1.74 -20.89 5.59
C GLY A 233 -2.15 -19.57 6.24
N VAL A 234 -2.90 -18.69 5.56
CA VAL A 234 -3.29 -17.38 6.10
C VAL A 234 -4.76 -17.02 5.93
N GLY A 235 -5.40 -17.47 4.85
CA GLY A 235 -6.77 -17.12 4.46
C GLY A 235 -7.78 -18.23 4.76
N THR A 236 -9.05 -17.96 4.49
CA THR A 236 -10.11 -18.97 4.60
C THR A 236 -10.15 -19.86 3.36
N LYS A 237 -10.69 -21.09 3.49
CA LYS A 237 -10.87 -22.01 2.35
C LYS A 237 -11.67 -21.40 1.20
N GLU A 238 -12.64 -20.54 1.49
CA GLU A 238 -13.42 -19.83 0.47
C GLU A 238 -12.57 -18.80 -0.28
N LEU A 239 -11.81 -17.98 0.45
CA LEU A 239 -10.91 -16.99 -0.13
C LEU A 239 -9.88 -17.67 -1.04
N CYS A 240 -9.27 -18.76 -0.58
CA CYS A 240 -8.25 -19.45 -1.38
C CYS A 240 -8.83 -20.08 -2.65
N ARG A 241 -10.06 -20.59 -2.63
CA ARG A 241 -10.76 -21.04 -3.84
C ARG A 241 -10.94 -19.89 -4.85
N LYS A 242 -11.32 -18.69 -4.40
CA LYS A 242 -11.41 -17.49 -5.27
C LYS A 242 -10.04 -17.13 -5.89
N THR A 243 -8.95 -17.32 -5.15
CA THR A 243 -7.59 -17.01 -5.65
C THR A 243 -7.08 -17.98 -6.70
N ALA A 244 -7.39 -19.28 -6.60
CA ALA A 244 -6.96 -20.28 -7.57
C ALA A 244 -7.49 -19.99 -8.99
N ALA A 245 -8.68 -19.40 -9.10
CA ALA A 245 -9.24 -18.94 -10.37
C ALA A 245 -8.50 -17.71 -10.93
N SER A 246 -7.97 -16.83 -10.08
CA SER A 246 -7.25 -15.60 -10.49
C SER A 246 -5.73 -15.76 -10.66
N LEU A 247 -5.18 -16.91 -10.27
CA LEU A 247 -3.76 -17.26 -10.43
C LEU A 247 -3.47 -18.08 -11.70
N LYS A 248 -4.49 -18.70 -12.30
CA LYS A 248 -4.46 -19.20 -13.69
C LYS A 248 -4.49 -18.01 -14.66
#